data_AF-A0A4R6VCT1-F1
#
_entry.id   AF-A0A4R6VCT1-F1
#
_cell.length_a   1.000
_cell.length_b   1.000
_cell.length_c   1.000
_cell.angle_alpha   90.00
_cell.angle_beta   90.00
_cell.angle_gamma   90.00
#
_symmetry.space_group_name_H-M   'P 1'
#
loop_
_entity.id
_entity.type
_entity.pdbx_description
1 polymer ?
#
loop_
_entity_poly.entity_id
_entity_poly.type
_entity_poly.pdbx_seq_one_letter_code
_entity_poly.pdbx_strand_id
1 'polypeptide(L)'
;MTSKDLEQELARGEALSVARLLGRDAPTAGDPVGFTSTQVRIAAVLLAGWSTDADIRDALRPVFEAAVPDQRALIALGDIDTWLRNGRTARGWWVQAAAGPDPDLAALAAWRAGRADLRGGRPDDALPLLRQADLAGIREASLAVGRLLEKHGERTDADAAFRRARSGEGVLVLAEERLRADDLDGAERELTGFTAGSEFQRSWEYAIRGEIAFWRGDLAAAETNLGGAMKAPGSWPRRAQLRLAQIAIAELDPVMAHHWIRHVVDGDDSEAEQARLLLELHRDLIEQGERIAKDEEEEPPWE
;
A
#
# COMPACT_ATOMS: atom_id res chain seq x y z
N MET A 1 22.46 -17.11 -27.94
CA MET A 1 21.48 -17.61 -26.97
C MET A 1 21.47 -16.63 -25.81
N THR A 2 20.37 -15.90 -25.65
CA THR A 2 20.23 -14.83 -24.66
C THR A 2 19.86 -15.41 -23.29
N SER A 3 19.99 -14.63 -22.21
CA SER A 3 19.55 -15.04 -20.85
C SER A 3 18.09 -15.49 -20.83
N LYS A 4 17.26 -14.87 -21.68
CA LYS A 4 15.84 -15.17 -21.84
C LYS A 4 15.59 -16.50 -22.55
N ASP A 5 16.44 -16.86 -23.51
CA ASP A 5 16.38 -18.16 -24.19
C ASP A 5 16.83 -19.29 -23.25
N LEU A 6 17.77 -19.00 -22.34
CA LEU A 6 18.28 -19.95 -21.34
C LEU A 6 17.23 -20.23 -20.26
N GLU A 7 16.54 -19.19 -19.78
CA GLU A 7 15.41 -19.33 -18.85
C GLU A 7 14.24 -20.10 -19.49
N GLN A 8 13.99 -19.90 -20.79
CA GLN A 8 12.98 -20.67 -21.52
C GLN A 8 13.36 -22.15 -21.70
N GLU A 9 14.62 -22.46 -22.00
CA GLU A 9 15.07 -23.85 -22.14
C GLU A 9 15.17 -24.58 -20.78
N LEU A 10 15.52 -23.87 -19.70
CA LEU A 10 15.46 -24.41 -18.33
C LEU A 10 14.03 -24.72 -17.90
N ALA A 11 13.09 -23.78 -18.11
CA ALA A 11 11.67 -23.99 -17.83
C ALA A 11 11.08 -25.16 -18.66
N ARG A 12 11.55 -25.34 -19.90
CA ARG A 12 11.15 -26.45 -20.78
C ARG A 12 11.69 -27.79 -20.28
N GLY A 13 12.94 -27.84 -19.83
CA GLY A 13 13.57 -29.03 -19.26
C GLY A 13 12.90 -29.50 -17.96
N GLU A 14 12.50 -28.56 -17.11
CA GLU A 14 11.79 -28.83 -15.85
C GLU A 14 10.36 -29.32 -16.10
N ALA A 15 9.63 -28.70 -17.02
CA ALA A 15 8.28 -29.12 -17.41
C ALA A 15 8.25 -30.56 -17.98
N LEU A 16 9.23 -30.94 -18.81
CA LEU A 16 9.34 -32.29 -19.37
C LEU A 16 9.75 -33.35 -18.32
N SER A 17 10.55 -32.97 -17.34
CA SER A 17 10.98 -33.86 -16.24
C SER A 17 9.80 -34.18 -15.32
N VAL A 18 8.93 -33.20 -15.05
CA VAL A 18 7.69 -33.39 -14.30
C VAL A 18 6.69 -34.23 -15.08
N ALA A 19 6.55 -34.02 -16.40
CA ALA A 19 5.66 -34.83 -17.24
C ALA A 19 6.04 -36.33 -17.28
N ARG A 20 7.34 -36.67 -17.26
CA ARG A 20 7.82 -38.06 -17.25
C ARG A 20 7.66 -38.74 -15.89
N LEU A 21 7.73 -37.99 -14.79
CA LEU A 21 7.49 -38.51 -13.45
C LEU A 21 6.02 -38.94 -13.24
N LEU A 22 5.10 -38.33 -13.99
CA LEU A 22 3.65 -38.51 -13.87
C LEU A 22 3.05 -39.54 -14.85
N GLY A 23 3.82 -40.04 -15.82
CA GLY A 23 3.38 -40.99 -16.84
C GLY A 23 3.55 -42.48 -16.48
N ARG A 24 4.02 -42.81 -15.26
CA ARG A 24 4.34 -44.20 -14.87
C ARG A 24 3.16 -45.03 -14.35
N ASP A 25 2.05 -44.39 -13.98
CA ASP A 25 0.89 -45.07 -13.35
C ASP A 25 -0.40 -44.88 -14.16
N ALA A 26 -0.41 -45.36 -15.41
CA ALA A 26 -1.63 -45.44 -16.21
C ALA A 26 -2.39 -46.77 -15.89
N PRO A 27 -3.69 -46.74 -15.53
CA PRO A 27 -4.48 -47.95 -15.39
C PRO A 27 -4.96 -48.47 -16.75
N THR A 28 -4.97 -49.79 -16.91
CA THR A 28 -5.55 -50.50 -18.07
C THR A 28 -7.07 -50.40 -18.08
N ALA A 29 -7.64 -50.33 -19.29
CA ALA A 29 -9.06 -50.09 -19.54
C ALA A 29 -9.99 -51.04 -18.74
N GLY A 30 -10.89 -50.48 -17.92
CA GLY A 30 -11.93 -51.28 -17.23
C GLY A 30 -12.74 -50.62 -16.11
N ASP A 31 -12.23 -49.61 -15.39
CA ASP A 31 -12.93 -49.09 -14.19
C ASP A 31 -13.73 -47.78 -14.43
N PRO A 32 -15.00 -47.71 -13.99
CA PRO A 32 -15.75 -46.47 -13.95
C PRO A 32 -15.61 -45.75 -12.60
N VAL A 33 -15.54 -44.41 -12.67
CA VAL A 33 -15.60 -43.40 -11.59
C VAL A 33 -14.27 -43.02 -10.92
N GLY A 34 -13.92 -41.73 -11.08
CA GLY A 34 -12.93 -41.04 -10.24
C GLY A 34 -12.13 -39.95 -10.97
N PHE A 35 -12.78 -38.94 -11.56
CA PHE A 35 -12.05 -37.76 -12.05
C PHE A 35 -11.53 -36.93 -10.85
N THR A 36 -10.33 -37.24 -10.37
CA THR A 36 -9.49 -36.29 -9.61
C THR A 36 -8.34 -35.82 -10.50
N SER A 37 -8.67 -35.21 -11.65
CA SER A 37 -7.69 -34.70 -12.64
C SER A 37 -7.69 -33.16 -12.78
N THR A 38 -8.49 -32.48 -11.97
CA THR A 38 -8.76 -31.04 -12.07
C THR A 38 -7.62 -30.15 -11.54
N GLN A 39 -6.69 -30.68 -10.73
CA GLN A 39 -5.70 -29.85 -10.02
C GLN A 39 -4.34 -29.68 -10.71
N VAL A 40 -3.98 -30.51 -11.70
CA VAL A 40 -2.65 -30.42 -12.37
C VAL A 40 -2.73 -29.75 -13.75
N ARG A 41 -3.91 -29.72 -14.40
CA ARG A 41 -4.11 -29.08 -15.71
C ARG A 41 -4.14 -27.55 -15.66
N ILE A 42 -4.51 -26.96 -14.53
CA ILE A 42 -4.56 -25.49 -14.35
C ILE A 42 -3.16 -24.93 -14.04
N ALA A 43 -2.34 -25.66 -13.29
CA ALA A 43 -0.94 -25.27 -13.01
C ALA A 43 -0.05 -25.28 -14.27
N ALA A 44 -0.33 -26.17 -15.23
CA ALA A 44 0.39 -26.26 -16.52
C ALA A 44 0.09 -25.08 -17.46
N VAL A 45 -1.09 -24.45 -17.35
CA VAL A 45 -1.48 -23.27 -18.15
C VAL A 45 -0.93 -21.98 -17.55
N LEU A 46 -0.75 -21.93 -16.23
CA LEU A 46 -0.36 -20.71 -15.51
C LEU A 46 1.15 -20.42 -15.51
N LEU A 47 2.02 -21.34 -15.95
CA LEU A 47 3.47 -21.21 -15.76
C LEU A 47 4.35 -21.06 -17.02
N ALA A 48 3.81 -21.00 -18.24
CA ALA A 48 4.67 -20.72 -19.41
C ALA A 48 3.92 -20.09 -20.60
N GLY A 49 3.87 -18.75 -20.64
CA GLY A 49 3.89 -17.95 -21.87
C GLY A 49 2.83 -18.22 -22.94
N TRP A 50 1.53 -18.03 -22.67
CA TRP A 50 0.47 -18.34 -23.64
C TRP A 50 -0.23 -17.08 -24.15
N SER A 51 0.28 -16.56 -25.27
CA SER A 51 -0.29 -15.44 -26.01
C SER A 51 -0.28 -15.78 -27.51
N THR A 52 -1.33 -16.49 -27.98
CA THR A 52 -1.98 -16.42 -29.33
C THR A 52 -2.69 -17.73 -29.77
N ASP A 53 -2.46 -18.86 -29.13
CA ASP A 53 -2.85 -20.18 -29.67
C ASP A 53 -4.37 -20.46 -29.64
N ALA A 54 -4.90 -21.00 -30.75
CA ALA A 54 -6.31 -21.35 -30.94
C ALA A 54 -6.70 -22.64 -30.21
N ASP A 55 -5.75 -23.55 -30.02
CA ASP A 55 -5.98 -24.85 -29.39
C ASP A 55 -6.26 -24.71 -27.89
N ILE A 56 -5.70 -23.68 -27.26
CA ILE A 56 -5.94 -23.31 -25.86
C ILE A 56 -7.38 -22.84 -25.67
N ARG A 57 -7.85 -21.99 -26.59
CA ARG A 57 -9.23 -21.49 -26.57
C ARG A 57 -10.21 -22.63 -26.77
N ASP A 58 -9.88 -23.56 -27.67
CA ASP A 58 -10.68 -24.77 -27.91
C ASP A 58 -10.65 -25.74 -26.72
N ALA A 59 -9.54 -25.84 -25.99
CA ALA A 59 -9.41 -26.64 -24.77
C ALA A 59 -10.15 -26.05 -23.56
N LEU A 60 -10.25 -24.72 -23.47
CA LEU A 60 -11.00 -24.03 -22.41
C LEU A 60 -12.49 -23.88 -22.74
N ARG A 61 -12.91 -24.03 -24.00
CA ARG A 61 -14.31 -23.94 -24.48
C ARG A 61 -15.34 -24.73 -23.63
N PRO A 62 -15.10 -26.00 -23.25
CA PRO A 62 -16.06 -26.75 -22.42
C PRO A 62 -16.23 -26.16 -21.02
N VAL A 63 -15.23 -25.45 -20.50
CA VAL A 63 -15.28 -24.77 -19.21
C VAL A 63 -16.14 -23.50 -19.29
N PHE A 64 -16.12 -22.81 -20.44
CA PHE A 64 -16.98 -21.65 -20.72
C PHE A 64 -18.44 -22.04 -21.00
N GLU A 65 -18.69 -23.24 -21.53
CA GLU A 65 -20.01 -23.74 -21.90
C GLU A 65 -20.75 -24.47 -20.75
N ALA A 66 -20.09 -24.66 -19.60
CA ALA A 66 -20.70 -25.33 -18.45
C ALA A 66 -21.81 -24.47 -17.80
N ALA A 67 -22.96 -25.08 -17.48
CA ALA A 67 -24.13 -24.38 -16.93
C ALA A 67 -23.89 -23.69 -15.56
N VAL A 68 -22.92 -24.18 -14.79
CA VAL A 68 -22.36 -23.49 -13.61
C VAL A 68 -20.84 -23.56 -13.74
N PRO A 69 -20.17 -22.51 -14.18
CA PRO A 69 -18.73 -22.53 -14.32
C PRO A 69 -18.08 -22.67 -12.94
N ASP A 70 -17.09 -23.54 -12.82
CA ASP A 70 -16.27 -23.70 -11.61
C ASP A 70 -15.63 -22.36 -11.21
N GLN A 71 -15.69 -21.99 -9.92
CA GLN A 71 -15.17 -20.71 -9.43
C GLN A 71 -13.66 -20.57 -9.70
N ARG A 72 -12.90 -21.67 -9.62
CA ARG A 72 -11.45 -21.64 -9.92
C ARG A 72 -11.21 -21.32 -11.39
N ALA A 73 -11.98 -21.91 -12.29
CA ALA A 73 -11.93 -21.61 -13.71
C ALA A 73 -12.26 -20.15 -14.00
N LEU A 74 -13.35 -19.63 -13.42
CA LEU A 74 -13.73 -18.22 -13.57
C LEU A 74 -12.64 -17.26 -13.08
N ILE A 75 -12.00 -17.57 -11.94
CA ILE A 75 -10.87 -16.78 -11.42
C ILE A 75 -9.69 -16.79 -12.41
N ALA A 76 -9.30 -17.97 -12.88
CA ALA A 76 -8.20 -18.12 -13.83
C ALA A 76 -8.48 -17.38 -15.14
N LEU A 77 -9.71 -17.42 -15.63
CA LEU A 77 -10.13 -16.70 -16.83
C LEU A 77 -10.04 -15.19 -16.67
N GLY A 78 -10.46 -14.65 -15.53
CA GLY A 78 -10.30 -13.22 -15.21
C GLY A 78 -8.83 -12.79 -15.18
N ASP A 79 -7.95 -13.63 -14.64
CA ASP A 79 -6.51 -13.38 -14.59
C ASP A 79 -5.89 -13.35 -16.01
N ILE A 80 -6.24 -14.33 -16.85
CA ILE A 80 -5.78 -14.44 -18.24
C ILE A 80 -6.28 -13.26 -19.08
N ASP A 81 -7.57 -12.94 -19.01
CA ASP A 81 -8.16 -11.87 -19.84
C ASP A 81 -7.64 -10.49 -19.43
N THR A 82 -7.37 -10.26 -18.13
CA THR A 82 -6.73 -9.02 -17.67
C THR A 82 -5.32 -8.88 -18.21
N TRP A 83 -4.55 -9.98 -18.24
CA TRP A 83 -3.20 -9.98 -18.82
C TRP A 83 -3.23 -9.72 -20.33
N LEU A 84 -4.07 -10.45 -21.08
CA LEU A 84 -4.18 -10.33 -22.54
C LEU A 84 -4.61 -8.94 -23.00
N ARG A 85 -5.41 -8.22 -22.20
CA ARG A 85 -5.87 -6.88 -22.56
C ARG A 85 -4.97 -5.76 -22.04
N ASN A 86 -3.70 -6.04 -21.75
CA ASN A 86 -2.74 -5.09 -21.17
C ASN A 86 -3.28 -4.40 -19.91
N GLY A 87 -3.92 -5.16 -19.02
CA GLY A 87 -4.48 -4.65 -17.77
C GLY A 87 -5.90 -4.09 -17.88
N ARG A 88 -6.53 -4.06 -19.06
CA ARG A 88 -7.98 -3.79 -19.14
C ARG A 88 -8.76 -4.92 -18.48
N THR A 89 -9.66 -4.52 -17.60
CA THR A 89 -10.13 -5.34 -16.50
C THR A 89 -11.15 -6.39 -16.91
N ALA A 90 -10.86 -7.67 -16.63
CA ALA A 90 -11.75 -8.79 -16.88
C ALA A 90 -12.75 -9.02 -15.73
N ARG A 91 -13.38 -7.92 -15.30
CA ARG A 91 -14.22 -7.83 -14.09
C ARG A 91 -15.31 -8.89 -14.02
N GLY A 92 -15.97 -9.16 -15.16
CA GLY A 92 -17.16 -10.01 -15.21
C GLY A 92 -16.91 -11.43 -14.69
N TRP A 93 -15.77 -12.03 -15.03
CA TRP A 93 -15.42 -13.38 -14.59
C TRP A 93 -15.26 -13.46 -13.07
N TRP A 94 -14.56 -12.51 -12.47
CA TRP A 94 -14.38 -12.47 -11.02
C TRP A 94 -15.66 -12.15 -10.27
N VAL A 95 -16.52 -11.28 -10.79
CA VAL A 95 -17.84 -11.03 -10.18
C VAL A 95 -18.70 -12.30 -10.18
N GLN A 96 -18.68 -13.07 -11.27
CA GLN A 96 -19.38 -14.34 -11.33
C GLN A 96 -18.80 -15.36 -10.34
N ALA A 97 -17.48 -15.44 -10.21
CA ALA A 97 -16.83 -16.31 -9.23
C ALA A 97 -17.13 -15.88 -7.78
N ALA A 98 -17.25 -14.58 -7.52
CA ALA A 98 -17.58 -14.02 -6.20
C ALA A 98 -18.99 -14.37 -5.73
N ALA A 99 -19.89 -14.72 -6.66
CA ALA A 99 -21.25 -15.18 -6.38
C ALA A 99 -21.37 -16.71 -6.25
N GLY A 100 -20.26 -17.43 -6.37
CA GLY A 100 -20.24 -18.89 -6.29
C GLY A 100 -20.28 -19.43 -4.86
N PRO A 101 -20.49 -20.76 -4.72
CA PRO A 101 -20.81 -21.39 -3.43
C PRO A 101 -19.62 -21.62 -2.48
N ASP A 102 -18.39 -21.72 -2.99
CA ASP A 102 -17.18 -21.84 -2.15
C ASP A 102 -16.82 -20.45 -1.59
N PRO A 103 -16.87 -20.25 -0.26
CA PRO A 103 -16.69 -18.93 0.36
C PRO A 103 -15.28 -18.39 0.22
N ASP A 104 -14.25 -19.25 0.22
CA ASP A 104 -12.85 -18.83 0.12
C ASP A 104 -12.54 -18.37 -1.31
N LEU A 105 -13.03 -19.13 -2.30
CA LEU A 105 -12.92 -18.75 -3.71
C LEU A 105 -13.76 -17.51 -4.03
N ALA A 106 -14.94 -17.40 -3.42
CA ALA A 106 -15.79 -16.22 -3.56
C ALA A 106 -15.10 -14.97 -3.01
N ALA A 107 -14.48 -15.04 -1.84
CA ALA A 107 -13.73 -13.95 -1.24
C ALA A 107 -12.52 -13.53 -2.10
N LEU A 108 -11.74 -14.50 -2.59
CA LEU A 108 -10.62 -14.23 -3.49
C LEU A 108 -11.08 -13.53 -4.77
N ALA A 109 -12.17 -14.01 -5.37
CA ALA A 109 -12.74 -13.41 -6.56
C ALA A 109 -13.28 -12.00 -6.30
N ALA A 110 -13.95 -11.79 -5.16
CA ALA A 110 -14.44 -10.48 -4.74
C ALA A 110 -13.29 -9.48 -4.56
N TRP A 111 -12.17 -9.91 -3.94
CA TRP A 111 -10.96 -9.09 -3.86
C TRP A 111 -10.43 -8.71 -5.24
N ARG A 112 -10.31 -9.67 -6.17
CA ARG A 112 -9.84 -9.42 -7.53
C ARG A 112 -10.73 -8.41 -8.26
N ALA A 113 -12.06 -8.60 -8.20
CA ALA A 113 -13.06 -7.72 -8.80
C ALA A 113 -13.06 -6.32 -8.17
N GLY A 114 -12.99 -6.22 -6.84
CA GLY A 114 -12.94 -4.94 -6.13
C GLY A 114 -11.67 -4.14 -6.45
N ARG A 115 -10.50 -4.79 -6.45
CA ARG A 115 -9.24 -4.15 -6.88
C ARG A 115 -9.30 -3.68 -8.34
N ALA A 116 -9.99 -4.43 -9.17
CA ALA A 116 -10.27 -4.09 -10.56
C ALA A 116 -11.11 -2.82 -10.70
N ASP A 117 -12.17 -2.70 -9.91
CA ASP A 117 -13.03 -1.52 -9.86
C ASP A 117 -12.28 -0.29 -9.34
N LEU A 118 -11.42 -0.44 -8.33
CA LEU A 118 -10.54 0.64 -7.86
C LEU A 118 -9.61 1.16 -8.98
N ARG A 119 -8.95 0.27 -9.73
CA ARG A 119 -8.10 0.68 -10.86
C ARG A 119 -8.90 1.36 -11.97
N GLY A 120 -10.16 0.96 -12.13
CA GLY A 120 -11.09 1.54 -13.09
C GLY A 120 -11.77 2.81 -12.62
N GLY A 121 -11.41 3.36 -11.45
CA GLY A 121 -12.01 4.58 -10.92
C GLY A 121 -13.46 4.41 -10.45
N ARG A 122 -13.88 3.18 -10.07
CA ARG A 122 -15.23 2.85 -9.60
C ARG A 122 -15.22 2.43 -8.12
N PRO A 123 -14.93 3.35 -7.18
CA PRO A 123 -14.83 3.02 -5.76
C PRO A 123 -16.16 2.49 -5.17
N ASP A 124 -17.30 3.00 -5.63
CA ASP A 124 -18.62 2.59 -5.14
C ASP A 124 -18.96 1.14 -5.53
N ASP A 125 -18.57 0.72 -6.74
CA ASP A 125 -18.70 -0.67 -7.18
C ASP A 125 -17.71 -1.60 -6.46
N ALA A 126 -16.54 -1.08 -6.09
CA ALA A 126 -15.50 -1.84 -5.41
C ALA A 126 -15.88 -2.14 -3.95
N LEU A 127 -16.46 -1.17 -3.23
CA LEU A 127 -16.70 -1.27 -1.79
C LEU A 127 -17.46 -2.54 -1.34
N PRO A 128 -18.60 -2.94 -1.94
CA PRO A 128 -19.29 -4.16 -1.52
C PRO A 128 -18.45 -5.44 -1.73
N LEU A 129 -17.70 -5.52 -2.84
CA LEU A 129 -16.81 -6.64 -3.14
C LEU A 129 -15.62 -6.69 -2.17
N LEU A 130 -15.06 -5.53 -1.84
CA LEU A 130 -13.96 -5.42 -0.88
C LEU A 130 -14.41 -5.74 0.54
N ARG A 131 -15.63 -5.35 0.94
CA ARG A 131 -16.23 -5.74 2.24
C ARG A 131 -16.41 -7.25 2.33
N GLN A 132 -16.86 -7.91 1.26
CA GLN A 132 -16.96 -9.37 1.21
C GLN A 132 -15.58 -10.03 1.45
N ALA A 133 -14.54 -9.54 0.78
CA ALA A 133 -13.17 -10.03 0.93
C ALA A 133 -12.55 -9.73 2.31
N ASP A 134 -12.83 -8.54 2.88
CA ASP A 134 -12.40 -8.12 4.21
C ASP A 134 -13.01 -9.01 5.30
N LEU A 135 -14.31 -9.30 5.22
CA LEU A 135 -14.99 -10.19 6.16
C LEU A 135 -14.44 -11.63 6.12
N ALA A 136 -13.90 -12.05 4.98
CA ALA A 136 -13.20 -13.32 4.82
C ALA A 136 -11.71 -13.27 5.24
N GLY A 137 -11.22 -12.12 5.71
CA GLY A 137 -9.87 -11.97 6.27
C GLY A 137 -8.77 -11.67 5.25
N ILE A 138 -9.11 -11.25 4.02
CA ILE A 138 -8.11 -10.80 3.05
C ILE A 138 -7.59 -9.42 3.48
N ARG A 139 -6.38 -9.39 4.04
CA ARG A 139 -5.77 -8.20 4.65
C ARG A 139 -5.66 -7.01 3.69
N GLU A 140 -5.33 -7.25 2.43
CA GLU A 140 -5.25 -6.21 1.40
C GLU A 140 -6.62 -5.61 1.09
N ALA A 141 -7.69 -6.40 1.19
CA ALA A 141 -9.06 -5.91 1.07
C ALA A 141 -9.42 -5.06 2.30
N SER A 142 -9.07 -5.48 3.51
CA SER A 142 -9.25 -4.68 4.73
C SER A 142 -8.58 -3.30 4.60
N LEU A 143 -7.35 -3.24 4.08
CA LEU A 143 -6.65 -1.97 3.85
C LEU A 143 -7.40 -1.10 2.83
N ALA A 144 -7.87 -1.69 1.73
CA ALA A 144 -8.62 -0.96 0.71
C ALA A 144 -9.98 -0.45 1.23
N VAL A 145 -10.68 -1.25 2.03
CA VAL A 145 -11.91 -0.85 2.73
C VAL A 145 -11.62 0.33 3.66
N GLY A 146 -10.57 0.24 4.48
CA GLY A 146 -10.16 1.33 5.38
C GLY A 146 -10.00 2.67 4.66
N ARG A 147 -9.24 2.69 3.56
CA ARG A 147 -9.03 3.89 2.74
C ARG A 147 -10.32 4.47 2.14
N LEU A 148 -11.22 3.61 1.66
CA LEU A 148 -12.49 4.06 1.09
C LEU A 148 -13.39 4.68 2.16
N LEU A 149 -13.50 4.03 3.31
CA LEU A 149 -14.32 4.50 4.43
C LEU A 149 -13.78 5.80 5.01
N GLU A 150 -12.45 5.92 5.16
CA GLU A 150 -11.79 7.15 5.56
C GLU A 150 -12.15 8.31 4.62
N LYS A 151 -12.06 8.08 3.29
CA LYS A 151 -12.43 9.08 2.28
C LYS A 151 -13.91 9.49 2.37
N HIS A 152 -14.79 8.59 2.78
CA HIS A 152 -16.21 8.89 3.02
C HIS A 152 -16.49 9.49 4.40
N GLY A 153 -15.49 9.61 5.28
CA GLY A 153 -15.65 10.09 6.64
C GLY A 153 -16.22 9.07 7.61
N GLU A 154 -16.33 7.79 7.23
CA GLU A 154 -16.79 6.67 8.06
C GLU A 154 -15.67 6.18 8.99
N ARG A 155 -15.21 7.07 9.89
CA ARG A 155 -13.97 6.87 10.67
C ARG A 155 -13.94 5.60 11.50
N THR A 156 -15.00 5.30 12.26
CA THR A 156 -15.03 4.11 13.14
C THR A 156 -14.92 2.81 12.36
N ASP A 157 -15.56 2.72 11.20
CA ASP A 157 -15.50 1.53 10.35
C ASP A 157 -14.16 1.43 9.61
N ALA A 158 -13.59 2.57 9.20
CA ALA A 158 -12.25 2.65 8.63
C ALA A 158 -11.19 2.13 9.63
N ASP A 159 -11.25 2.58 10.87
CA ASP A 159 -10.42 2.14 11.99
C ASP A 159 -10.45 0.63 12.18
N ALA A 160 -11.65 0.05 12.19
CA ALA A 160 -11.84 -1.38 12.33
C ALA A 160 -11.20 -2.14 11.15
N ALA A 161 -11.32 -1.62 9.93
CA ALA A 161 -10.71 -2.19 8.74
C ALA A 161 -9.17 -2.08 8.75
N PHE A 162 -8.59 -0.95 9.17
CA PHE A 162 -7.14 -0.80 9.31
C PHE A 162 -6.55 -1.78 10.34
N ARG A 163 -7.23 -1.99 11.48
CA ARG A 163 -6.81 -3.02 12.46
C ARG A 163 -6.85 -4.43 11.88
N ARG A 164 -7.86 -4.76 11.08
CA ARG A 164 -7.94 -6.06 10.38
C ARG A 164 -6.84 -6.23 9.33
N ALA A 165 -6.45 -5.16 8.65
CA ALA A 165 -5.41 -5.18 7.63
C ALA A 165 -4.04 -5.61 8.19
N ARG A 166 -3.75 -5.29 9.45
CA ARG A 166 -2.44 -5.56 10.11
C ARG A 166 -1.26 -5.15 9.22
N SER A 167 -1.41 -4.03 8.51
CA SER A 167 -0.40 -3.49 7.62
C SER A 167 0.31 -2.32 8.30
N GLY A 168 1.55 -2.04 7.90
CA GLY A 168 2.28 -0.90 8.46
C GLY A 168 1.59 0.43 8.20
N GLU A 169 0.96 0.58 7.03
CA GLU A 169 0.14 1.76 6.75
C GLU A 169 -1.08 1.85 7.66
N GLY A 170 -1.81 0.75 7.90
CA GLY A 170 -2.95 0.76 8.80
C GLY A 170 -2.56 1.17 10.23
N VAL A 171 -1.40 0.71 10.70
CA VAL A 171 -0.83 1.12 12.00
C VAL A 171 -0.55 2.62 12.04
N LEU A 172 0.09 3.16 11.00
CA LEU A 172 0.43 4.59 10.93
C LEU A 172 -0.81 5.49 10.85
N VAL A 173 -1.82 5.09 10.07
CA VAL A 173 -3.10 5.82 10.00
C VAL A 173 -3.79 5.85 11.36
N LEU A 174 -3.86 4.70 12.04
CA LEU A 174 -4.47 4.62 13.38
C LEU A 174 -3.71 5.48 14.38
N ALA A 175 -2.38 5.44 14.38
CA ALA A 175 -1.56 6.26 15.27
C ALA A 175 -1.76 7.77 15.00
N GLU A 176 -1.87 8.17 13.74
CA GLU A 176 -2.17 9.55 13.36
C GLU A 176 -3.58 10.01 13.77
N GLU A 177 -4.60 9.16 13.62
CA GLU A 177 -5.94 9.47 14.13
C GLU A 177 -5.95 9.66 15.65
N ARG A 178 -5.20 8.83 16.37
CA ARG A 178 -5.03 8.98 17.84
C ARG A 178 -4.36 10.31 18.19
N LEU A 179 -3.31 10.70 17.46
CA LEU A 179 -2.68 12.01 17.63
C LEU A 179 -3.67 13.16 17.39
N ARG A 180 -4.46 13.11 16.32
CA ARG A 180 -5.48 14.14 16.02
C ARG A 180 -6.55 14.23 17.11
N ALA A 181 -6.80 13.14 17.82
CA ALA A 181 -7.71 13.07 18.96
C ALA A 181 -7.05 13.43 20.31
N ASP A 182 -5.80 13.91 20.29
CA ASP A 182 -5.01 14.23 21.50
C ASP A 182 -4.77 13.01 22.42
N ASP A 183 -4.84 11.80 21.88
CA ASP A 183 -4.57 10.53 22.57
C ASP A 183 -3.13 10.08 22.30
N LEU A 184 -2.15 10.81 22.87
CA LEU A 184 -0.72 10.55 22.67
C LEU A 184 -0.33 9.12 23.09
N ASP A 185 -0.87 8.63 24.20
CA ASP A 185 -0.62 7.27 24.69
C ASP A 185 -1.29 6.21 23.82
N GLY A 186 -2.44 6.51 23.24
CA GLY A 186 -3.07 5.69 22.20
C GLY A 186 -2.21 5.61 20.94
N ALA A 187 -1.68 6.74 20.46
CA ALA A 187 -0.82 6.78 19.29
C ALA A 187 0.46 5.94 19.50
N GLU A 188 1.13 6.10 20.66
CA GLU A 188 2.31 5.30 21.02
C GLU A 188 2.00 3.80 21.10
N ARG A 189 0.83 3.43 21.63
CA ARG A 189 0.37 2.03 21.69
C ARG A 189 0.16 1.43 20.30
N GLU A 190 -0.41 2.17 19.35
CA GLU A 190 -0.54 1.69 17.96
C GLU A 190 0.84 1.45 17.34
N LEU A 191 1.83 2.30 17.63
CA LEU A 191 3.21 2.14 17.15
C LEU A 191 4.04 1.08 17.91
N THR A 192 3.50 0.47 18.97
CA THR A 192 4.27 -0.47 19.79
C THR A 192 4.56 -1.75 19.00
N GLY A 193 5.85 -2.06 18.84
CA GLY A 193 6.29 -3.21 18.05
C GLY A 193 6.15 -3.04 16.53
N PHE A 194 5.79 -1.83 16.06
CA PHE A 194 5.81 -1.50 14.65
C PHE A 194 7.25 -1.48 14.11
N THR A 195 7.42 -1.91 12.87
CA THR A 195 8.69 -1.78 12.14
C THR A 195 8.38 -1.37 10.72
N ALA A 196 8.89 -0.21 10.30
CA ALA A 196 8.70 0.30 8.96
C ALA A 196 9.27 -0.65 7.90
N GLY A 197 8.42 -1.08 6.96
CA GLY A 197 8.80 -1.92 5.83
C GLY A 197 9.32 -1.14 4.62
N SER A 198 9.25 0.20 4.65
CA SER A 198 9.73 1.06 3.58
C SER A 198 10.26 2.39 4.13
N GLU A 199 11.06 3.10 3.34
CA GLU A 199 11.54 4.45 3.68
C GLU A 199 10.37 5.41 3.89
N PHE A 200 9.33 5.30 3.06
CA PHE A 200 8.11 6.10 3.20
C PHE A 200 7.40 5.85 4.53
N GLN A 201 7.22 4.58 4.93
CA GLN A 201 6.63 4.24 6.23
C GLN A 201 7.51 4.72 7.39
N ARG A 202 8.84 4.65 7.24
CA ARG A 202 9.77 5.13 8.26
C ARG A 202 9.68 6.64 8.46
N SER A 203 9.60 7.38 7.36
CA SER A 203 9.45 8.85 7.44
C SER A 203 8.13 9.25 8.08
N TRP A 204 7.04 8.53 7.76
CA TRP A 204 5.75 8.76 8.41
C TRP A 204 5.77 8.38 9.91
N GLU A 205 6.39 7.26 10.28
CA GLU A 205 6.59 6.88 11.69
C GLU A 205 7.34 7.98 12.45
N TYR A 206 8.43 8.48 11.88
CA TYR A 206 9.20 9.58 12.43
C TYR A 206 8.36 10.85 12.62
N ALA A 207 7.47 11.17 11.69
CA ALA A 207 6.57 12.30 11.83
C ALA A 207 5.66 12.16 13.06
N ILE A 208 5.04 10.98 13.23
CA ILE A 208 4.13 10.69 14.35
C ILE A 208 4.90 10.68 15.68
N ARG A 209 6.03 9.97 15.76
CA ARG A 209 6.87 9.92 16.98
C ARG A 209 7.43 11.30 17.35
N GLY A 210 7.78 12.10 16.34
CA GLY A 210 8.23 13.47 16.51
C GLY A 210 7.19 14.36 17.16
N GLU A 211 5.93 14.31 16.71
CA GLU A 211 4.83 15.02 17.38
C GLU A 211 4.59 14.51 18.81
N ILE A 212 4.58 13.19 19.04
CA ILE A 212 4.41 12.64 20.40
C ILE A 212 5.48 13.20 21.33
N ALA A 213 6.75 13.17 20.92
CA ALA A 213 7.86 13.70 21.71
C ALA A 213 7.73 15.21 21.94
N PHE A 214 7.37 15.96 20.90
CA PHE A 214 7.18 17.42 20.98
C PHE A 214 6.12 17.77 22.03
N TRP A 215 4.94 17.14 21.97
CA TRP A 215 3.85 17.40 22.93
C TRP A 215 4.17 16.93 24.35
N ARG A 216 5.03 15.93 24.51
CA ARG A 216 5.55 15.51 25.82
C ARG A 216 6.68 16.39 26.35
N GLY A 217 7.17 17.35 25.56
CA GLY A 217 8.28 18.23 25.93
C GLY A 217 9.67 17.61 25.82
N ASP A 218 9.81 16.44 25.19
CA ASP A 218 11.11 15.83 24.88
C ASP A 218 11.62 16.40 23.55
N LEU A 219 12.17 17.62 23.61
CA LEU A 219 12.55 18.37 22.42
C LEU A 219 13.69 17.69 21.63
N ALA A 220 14.62 17.03 22.30
CA ALA A 220 15.73 16.33 21.65
C ALA A 220 15.24 15.10 20.85
N ALA A 221 14.32 14.31 21.43
CA ALA A 221 13.70 13.21 20.69
C ALA A 221 12.78 13.73 19.58
N ALA A 222 12.09 14.85 19.80
CA ALA A 222 11.26 15.49 18.80
C ALA A 222 12.10 15.91 17.59
N GLU A 223 13.20 16.64 17.81
CA GLU A 223 14.09 17.13 16.77
C GLU A 223 14.63 15.98 15.90
N THR A 224 15.16 14.94 16.55
CA THR A 224 15.72 13.76 15.89
C THR A 224 14.69 13.09 14.97
N ASN A 225 13.48 12.87 15.48
CA ASN A 225 12.42 12.22 14.72
C ASN A 225 11.89 13.14 13.61
N LEU A 226 11.60 14.40 13.90
CA LEU A 226 11.05 15.34 12.92
C LEU A 226 12.02 15.60 11.75
N GLY A 227 13.34 15.58 11.98
CA GLY A 227 14.32 15.63 10.90
C GLY A 227 14.20 14.47 9.90
N GLY A 228 13.76 13.30 10.36
CA GLY A 228 13.48 12.13 9.52
C GLY A 228 12.11 12.14 8.81
N ALA A 229 11.24 13.10 9.12
CA ALA A 229 9.86 13.15 8.65
C ALA A 229 9.66 13.82 7.27
N MET A 230 10.74 14.28 6.63
CA MET A 230 10.65 15.10 5.41
C MET A 230 10.07 14.38 4.17
N LYS A 231 9.98 13.06 4.18
CA LYS A 231 9.38 12.23 3.11
C LYS A 231 8.03 11.63 3.51
N ALA A 232 7.47 12.05 4.64
CA ALA A 232 6.16 11.61 5.11
C ALA A 232 5.02 12.13 4.20
N PRO A 233 3.85 11.46 4.17
CA PRO A 233 2.73 11.88 3.34
C PRO A 233 2.10 13.22 3.75
N GLY A 234 1.38 13.83 2.81
CA GLY A 234 0.50 14.97 3.11
C GLY A 234 1.26 16.19 3.64
N SER A 235 0.72 16.81 4.69
CA SER A 235 1.28 18.01 5.31
C SER A 235 2.40 17.74 6.33
N TRP A 236 2.73 16.46 6.58
CA TRP A 236 3.72 16.08 7.59
C TRP A 236 5.08 16.77 7.44
N PRO A 237 5.70 16.88 6.24
CA PRO A 237 6.98 17.57 6.11
C PRO A 237 6.94 19.03 6.55
N ARG A 238 5.90 19.79 6.14
CA ARG A 238 5.74 21.20 6.52
C ARG A 238 5.47 21.35 8.02
N ARG A 239 4.63 20.47 8.58
CA ARG A 239 4.41 20.42 10.04
C ARG A 239 5.70 20.12 10.80
N ALA A 240 6.50 19.17 10.32
CA ALA A 240 7.78 18.85 10.95
C ALA A 240 8.74 20.03 10.93
N GLN A 241 8.85 20.75 9.80
CA GLN A 241 9.63 21.99 9.72
C GLN A 241 9.12 23.07 10.70
N LEU A 242 7.80 23.25 10.81
CA LEU A 242 7.23 24.17 11.78
C LEU A 242 7.59 23.80 13.23
N ARG A 243 7.51 22.51 13.59
CA ARG A 243 7.93 22.03 14.92
C ARG A 243 9.42 22.21 15.17
N LEU A 244 10.26 21.94 14.17
CA LEU A 244 11.71 22.16 14.27
C LEU A 244 12.04 23.65 14.45
N ALA A 245 11.30 24.56 13.81
CA ALA A 245 11.41 26.00 14.08
C ALA A 245 11.05 26.34 15.53
N GLN A 246 9.97 25.77 16.07
CA GLN A 246 9.55 25.98 17.46
C GLN A 246 10.60 25.47 18.45
N ILE A 247 11.21 24.32 18.18
CA ILE A 247 12.31 23.77 18.98
C ILE A 247 13.50 24.72 18.95
N ALA A 248 13.96 25.13 17.77
CA ALA A 248 15.10 26.05 17.63
C ALA A 248 14.86 27.39 18.34
N ILE A 249 13.64 27.94 18.29
CA ILE A 249 13.26 29.14 19.05
C ILE A 249 13.36 28.89 20.56
N ALA A 250 12.87 27.76 21.05
CA ALA A 250 12.93 27.41 22.47
C ALA A 250 14.37 27.23 22.97
N GLU A 251 15.27 26.76 22.09
CA GLU A 251 16.69 26.58 22.36
C GLU A 251 17.53 27.85 22.11
N LEU A 252 16.91 28.93 21.64
CA LEU A 252 17.56 30.18 21.26
C LEU A 252 18.63 29.99 20.16
N ASP A 253 18.37 29.09 19.21
CA ASP A 253 19.19 28.92 18.00
C ASP A 253 18.61 29.76 16.85
N PRO A 254 19.16 30.96 16.58
CA PRO A 254 18.64 31.85 15.55
C PRO A 254 18.81 31.28 14.14
N VAL A 255 19.91 30.55 13.87
CA VAL A 255 20.23 30.03 12.53
C VAL A 255 19.22 28.96 12.16
N MET A 256 18.99 27.99 13.05
CA MET A 256 18.04 26.92 12.79
C MET A 256 16.59 27.41 12.81
N ALA A 257 16.25 28.38 13.67
CA ALA A 257 14.92 29.01 13.67
C ALA A 257 14.62 29.68 12.33
N HIS A 258 15.55 30.48 11.80
CA HIS A 258 15.42 31.09 10.47
C HIS A 258 15.36 30.04 9.37
N HIS A 259 16.27 29.05 9.40
CA HIS A 259 16.34 27.98 8.40
C HIS A 259 15.01 27.25 8.24
N TRP A 260 14.35 26.89 9.34
CA TRP A 260 13.09 26.15 9.26
C TRP A 260 11.89 27.03 8.90
N ILE A 261 11.80 28.25 9.44
CA ILE A 261 10.67 29.16 9.16
C ILE A 261 10.57 29.51 7.68
N ARG A 262 11.70 29.78 7.01
CA ARG A 262 11.71 30.14 5.58
C ARG A 262 11.10 29.06 4.69
N HIS A 263 11.14 27.79 5.12
CA HIS A 263 10.57 26.68 4.35
C HIS A 263 9.04 26.54 4.49
N VAL A 264 8.45 27.18 5.50
CA VAL A 264 7.02 27.05 5.82
C VAL A 264 6.23 28.33 5.49
N VAL A 265 6.83 29.51 5.69
CA VAL A 265 6.16 30.83 5.70
C VAL A 265 5.43 31.21 4.40
N ASP A 266 5.86 30.68 3.25
CA ASP A 266 5.33 31.03 1.92
C ASP A 266 4.04 30.27 1.53
N GLY A 267 3.49 29.42 2.41
CA GLY A 267 2.26 28.68 2.10
C GLY A 267 0.96 29.40 2.46
N ASP A 268 -0.16 28.87 2.00
CA ASP A 268 -1.53 29.37 2.32
C ASP A 268 -2.27 28.45 3.31
N ASP A 269 -1.53 27.58 4.01
CA ASP A 269 -2.06 26.62 4.98
C ASP A 269 -1.90 27.09 6.44
N SER A 270 -2.52 26.36 7.36
CA SER A 270 -2.44 26.64 8.80
C SER A 270 -1.00 26.64 9.33
N GLU A 271 -0.13 25.80 8.78
CA GLU A 271 1.27 25.73 9.15
C GLU A 271 2.02 27.01 8.75
N ALA A 272 1.73 27.60 7.59
CA ALA A 272 2.27 28.89 7.18
C ALA A 272 1.77 30.04 8.06
N GLU A 273 0.48 30.05 8.41
CA GLU A 273 -0.08 31.05 9.34
C GLU A 273 0.63 31.00 10.70
N GLN A 274 0.85 29.79 11.24
CA GLN A 274 1.61 29.60 12.47
C GLN A 274 3.07 30.05 12.33
N ALA A 275 3.73 29.75 11.20
CA ALA A 275 5.10 30.21 10.94
C ALA A 275 5.20 31.75 10.91
N ARG A 276 4.23 32.45 10.31
CA ARG A 276 4.16 33.92 10.31
C ARG A 276 3.98 34.48 11.71
N LEU A 277 3.14 33.86 12.53
CA LEU A 277 2.96 34.24 13.93
C LEU A 277 4.25 34.08 14.73
N LEU A 278 4.99 32.97 14.53
CA LEU A 278 6.31 32.78 15.15
C LEU A 278 7.30 33.85 14.71
N LEU A 279 7.29 34.22 13.43
CA LEU A 279 8.11 35.30 12.89
C LEU A 279 7.79 36.66 13.51
N GLU A 280 6.51 36.95 13.74
CA GLU A 280 6.11 38.19 14.41
C GLU A 280 6.52 38.20 15.89
N LEU A 281 6.31 37.09 16.61
CA LEU A 281 6.59 36.98 18.04
C LEU A 281 8.09 36.91 18.36
N HIS A 282 8.89 36.30 17.49
CA HIS A 282 10.33 36.05 17.70
C HIS A 282 11.18 36.76 16.64
N ARG A 283 10.70 37.90 16.15
CA ARG A 283 11.30 38.67 15.05
C ARG A 283 12.81 38.88 15.21
N ASP A 284 13.24 39.39 16.35
CA ASP A 284 14.64 39.74 16.58
C ASP A 284 15.58 38.51 16.45
N LEU A 285 15.15 37.36 16.98
CA LEU A 285 15.89 36.11 16.91
C LEU A 285 15.99 35.61 15.46
N ILE A 286 14.88 35.67 14.73
CA ILE A 286 14.80 35.16 13.34
C ILE A 286 15.56 36.07 12.37
N GLU A 287 15.47 37.40 12.55
CA GLU A 287 16.25 38.38 11.77
C GLU A 287 17.75 38.31 12.10
N GLN A 288 18.13 37.91 13.32
CA GLN A 288 19.52 37.58 13.64
C GLN A 288 20.00 36.36 12.86
N GLY A 289 19.18 35.30 12.78
CA GLY A 289 19.50 34.10 12.01
C GLY A 289 19.67 34.37 10.52
N GLU A 290 18.80 35.21 9.96
CA GLU A 290 18.90 35.65 8.56
C GLU A 290 20.21 36.39 8.28
N ARG A 291 20.65 37.26 9.19
CA ARG A 291 21.93 37.97 9.05
C ARG A 291 23.11 37.02 9.07
N ILE A 292 23.15 36.10 10.04
CA ILE A 292 24.22 35.10 10.14
C ILE A 292 24.28 34.25 8.87
N ALA A 293 23.13 33.79 8.37
CA ALA A 293 23.08 32.97 7.14
C ALA A 293 23.56 33.73 5.90
N LYS A 294 23.29 35.04 5.79
CA LYS A 294 23.79 35.88 4.69
C LYS A 294 25.29 36.14 4.79
N ASP A 295 25.79 36.40 6.00
CA ASP A 295 27.23 36.61 6.23
C ASP A 295 28.04 35.34 5.90
N GLU A 296 27.50 34.15 6.18
CA GLU A 296 28.09 32.86 5.80
C GLU A 296 28.02 32.57 4.29
N GLU A 297 27.02 33.08 3.57
CA GLU A 297 26.96 33.01 2.09
C GLU A 297 27.93 34.02 1.43
N GLU A 298 28.30 35.10 2.12
CA GLU A 298 29.16 36.17 1.62
C GLU A 298 30.66 35.95 1.87
N GLU A 299 31.11 35.03 2.75
CA GLU A 299 32.54 34.68 2.87
C GLU A 299 33.01 33.87 1.63
N PRO A 300 33.80 34.46 0.71
CA PRO A 300 34.48 33.68 -0.32
C PRO A 300 35.65 32.95 0.36
N PRO A 301 35.99 31.71 -0.02
CA PRO A 301 37.02 30.93 0.68
C PRO A 301 38.48 31.43 0.47
N TRP A 302 38.70 32.69 0.07
CA TRP A 302 40.01 33.26 -0.22
C TRP A 302 39.96 34.79 -0.41
N GLU A 303 40.25 35.54 0.65
CA GLU A 303 41.00 36.80 0.58
C GLU A 303 42.18 36.76 1.58
#